data_AF-A0A8J4M2Q3-F1
#
_entry.id   AF-A0A8J4M2Q3-F1
#
_cell.length_a   1.000
_cell.length_b   1.000
_cell.length_c   1.000
_cell.angle_alpha   90.00
_cell.angle_beta   90.00
_cell.angle_gamma   90.00
#
_symmetry.space_group_name_H-M   'P 1'
#
loop_
_entity.id
_entity.type
_entity.pdbx_description
1 polymer ?
#
loop_
_entity_poly.entity_id
_entity_poly.type
_entity_poly.pdbx_seq_one_letter_code
_entity_poly.pdbx_strand_id
1 'polypeptide(L)'
;MIECPLDRSINVTYLEAPLERVWWSVATPSGTNSYLTFYAKTSGIDGEPKAGDCYTLNYGDINNETRVVSCEPMKQITLSDRYESMDPDGQLQQYLVQTTYRLSQEGPFVKLELEVAGFQPTTHGQWFRECLEMGWRRSLMNLKSVLELGLDLRTELFSFPRMGVVNCTVNEEQSRETGVSPGQGNYLLEVFPGSPADQAGLRKGDVIVAIGDAPTRNYREFVRTVSTYYGKKAKPPVLYVRDGRKLNTEVAFSIEDTFTGLIDIEETSFEAERRKRELLARQRSASGQMWKDSKQSAAADHESD
;
A
#
# COMPACT_ATOMS: atom_id res chain seq x y z
N MET A 1 13.40 -1.46 16.60
CA MET A 1 12.66 -0.56 15.69
C MET A 1 13.23 0.81 15.88
N ILE A 2 13.44 1.56 14.80
CA ILE A 2 13.70 2.99 14.91
C ILE A 2 12.32 3.62 15.12
N GLU A 3 12.00 4.03 16.34
CA GLU A 3 10.82 4.85 16.59
C GLU A 3 10.97 6.14 15.79
N CYS A 4 10.06 6.36 14.85
CA CYS A 4 10.03 7.54 14.01
C CYS A 4 8.88 8.44 14.47
N PRO A 5 9.05 9.77 14.42
CA PRO A 5 7.93 10.67 14.59
C PRO A 5 6.82 10.36 13.56
N LEU A 6 5.59 10.79 13.85
CA LEU A 6 4.43 10.48 13.00
C LEU A 6 4.53 11.03 11.57
N ASP A 7 5.41 12.01 11.35
CA ASP A 7 5.65 12.68 10.07
C ASP A 7 6.54 11.88 9.09
N ARG A 8 7.17 10.79 9.54
CA ARG A 8 8.11 10.01 8.73
C ARG A 8 8.16 8.53 9.04
N SER A 9 8.82 7.78 8.16
CA SER A 9 9.21 6.38 8.35
C SER A 9 10.64 6.18 7.87
N ILE A 10 11.39 5.31 8.55
CA ILE A 10 12.77 4.96 8.17
C ILE A 10 12.90 3.45 8.13
N ASN A 11 13.43 2.94 7.01
CA ASN A 11 13.79 1.55 6.83
C ASN A 11 15.28 1.45 6.50
N VAL A 12 15.98 0.53 7.16
CA VAL A 12 17.41 0.28 6.91
C VAL A 12 17.58 -1.18 6.53
N THR A 13 18.30 -1.43 5.43
CA THR A 13 18.69 -2.77 5.00
C THR A 13 20.16 -2.81 4.60
N TYR A 14 20.78 -3.98 4.70
CA TYR A 14 22.15 -4.22 4.28
C TYR A 14 22.12 -5.23 3.13
N LEU A 15 22.78 -4.86 2.03
CA LEU A 15 22.73 -5.57 0.76
C LEU A 15 24.13 -6.08 0.41
N GLU A 16 24.27 -7.37 0.22
CA GLU A 16 25.49 -8.01 -0.29
C GLU A 16 25.53 -7.91 -1.82
N ALA A 17 25.70 -6.68 -2.31
CA ALA A 17 25.76 -6.37 -3.73
C ALA A 17 26.65 -5.15 -3.97
N PRO A 18 27.23 -5.00 -5.18
CA PRO A 18 28.03 -3.82 -5.51
C PRO A 18 27.22 -2.52 -5.39
N LEU A 19 27.86 -1.45 -4.91
CA LEU A 19 27.23 -0.14 -4.71
C LEU A 19 26.55 0.38 -5.99
N GLU A 20 27.19 0.19 -7.14
CA GLU A 20 26.65 0.57 -8.45
C GLU A 20 25.36 -0.16 -8.78
N ARG A 21 25.23 -1.42 -8.35
CA ARG A 21 24.03 -2.21 -8.61
C ARG A 21 22.88 -1.78 -7.71
N VAL A 22 23.16 -1.53 -6.43
CA VAL A 22 22.18 -1.00 -5.48
C VAL A 22 21.70 0.39 -5.93
N TRP A 23 22.63 1.27 -6.29
CA TRP A 23 22.33 2.61 -6.80
C TRP A 23 21.46 2.54 -8.05
N TRP A 24 21.85 1.73 -9.04
CA TRP A 24 21.05 1.53 -10.25
C TRP A 24 19.63 1.10 -9.88
N SER A 25 19.46 0.08 -9.03
CA SER A 25 18.14 -0.41 -8.63
C SER A 25 17.24 0.66 -8.03
N VAL A 26 17.75 1.53 -7.16
CA VAL A 26 16.91 2.51 -6.45
C VAL A 26 16.76 3.87 -7.14
N ALA A 27 17.73 4.25 -7.98
CA ALA A 27 17.81 5.60 -8.54
C ALA A 27 17.33 5.71 -9.99
N THR A 28 17.12 4.60 -10.70
CA THR A 28 16.80 4.62 -12.14
C THR A 28 15.48 3.90 -12.44
N PRO A 29 14.68 4.35 -13.43
CA PRO A 29 13.47 3.63 -13.85
C PRO A 29 13.70 2.16 -14.23
N SER A 30 14.76 1.86 -14.98
CA SER A 30 15.10 0.46 -15.32
C SER A 30 15.45 -0.35 -14.07
N GLY A 31 16.14 0.27 -13.13
CA GLY A 31 16.46 -0.29 -11.83
C GLY A 31 15.23 -0.61 -10.99
N THR A 32 14.28 0.32 -10.89
CA THR A 32 13.06 0.08 -10.09
C THR A 32 12.25 -1.07 -10.67
N ASN A 33 12.29 -1.30 -11.99
CA ASN A 33 11.58 -2.44 -12.60
C ASN A 33 12.10 -3.81 -12.14
N SER A 34 13.36 -3.86 -11.68
CA SER A 34 13.98 -5.11 -11.22
C SER A 34 13.41 -5.64 -9.91
N TYR A 35 12.77 -4.80 -9.09
CA TYR A 35 12.32 -5.22 -7.75
C TYR A 35 11.03 -4.56 -7.24
N LEU A 36 10.62 -3.42 -7.81
CA LEU A 36 9.59 -2.56 -7.25
C LEU A 36 8.43 -2.31 -8.23
N THR A 37 8.75 -1.84 -9.44
CA THR A 37 7.74 -1.41 -10.42
C THR A 37 7.53 -2.45 -11.51
N PHE A 38 6.32 -2.58 -12.05
CA PHE A 38 6.12 -3.35 -13.29
C PHE A 38 6.67 -2.60 -14.50
N TYR A 39 6.48 -1.30 -14.47
CA TYR A 39 6.89 -0.42 -15.53
C TYR A 39 7.28 0.95 -14.97
N ALA A 40 8.34 1.51 -15.54
CA ALA A 40 8.81 2.82 -15.19
C ALA A 40 9.39 3.53 -16.43
N LYS A 41 9.20 4.85 -16.48
CA LYS A 41 9.77 5.75 -17.48
C LYS A 41 10.41 6.95 -16.80
N THR A 42 11.31 7.62 -17.52
CA THR A 42 11.84 8.93 -17.15
C THR A 42 11.66 9.93 -18.29
N SER A 43 11.51 11.21 -17.96
CA SER A 43 11.65 12.32 -18.91
C SER A 43 13.11 12.64 -19.24
N GLY A 44 14.07 12.14 -18.45
CA GLY A 44 15.51 12.31 -18.62
C GLY A 44 16.18 11.12 -19.31
N ILE A 45 17.44 10.85 -18.98
CA ILE A 45 18.21 9.71 -19.50
C ILE A 45 18.21 8.61 -18.43
N ASP A 46 17.74 7.43 -18.77
CA ASP A 46 17.75 6.29 -17.86
C ASP A 46 19.20 5.86 -17.56
N GLY A 47 19.52 5.64 -16.29
CA GLY A 47 20.90 5.46 -15.81
C GLY A 47 21.61 6.73 -15.34
N GLU A 48 21.11 7.91 -15.70
CA GLU A 48 21.72 9.21 -15.36
C GLU A 48 20.73 10.13 -14.62
N PRO A 49 20.27 9.75 -13.42
CA PRO A 49 19.26 10.51 -12.69
C PRO A 49 19.79 11.90 -12.30
N LYS A 50 19.01 12.95 -12.57
CA LYS A 50 19.35 14.32 -12.17
C LYS A 50 18.15 15.07 -11.62
N ALA A 51 18.42 16.09 -10.81
CA ALA A 51 17.39 16.97 -10.28
C ALA A 51 16.54 17.56 -11.41
N GLY A 52 15.21 17.52 -11.24
CA GLY A 52 14.24 17.97 -12.21
C GLY A 52 13.68 16.88 -13.12
N ASP A 53 14.32 15.71 -13.23
CA ASP A 53 13.75 14.57 -13.97
C ASP A 53 12.42 14.12 -13.34
N CYS A 54 11.48 13.74 -14.18
CA CYS A 54 10.20 13.18 -13.77
C CYS A 54 10.17 11.69 -14.11
N TYR A 55 9.81 10.85 -13.14
CA TYR A 55 9.56 9.43 -13.37
C TYR A 55 8.07 9.12 -13.30
N THR A 56 7.62 8.27 -14.22
CA THR A 56 6.30 7.64 -14.14
C THR A 56 6.51 6.21 -13.68
N LEU A 57 5.97 5.86 -12.53
CA LEU A 57 6.17 4.56 -11.87
C LEU A 57 4.82 3.84 -11.76
N ASN A 58 4.75 2.60 -12.25
CA ASN A 58 3.57 1.75 -12.13
C ASN A 58 3.85 0.57 -11.18
N TYR A 59 3.02 0.45 -10.15
CA TYR A 59 3.04 -0.60 -9.13
C TYR A 59 1.84 -1.55 -9.28
N GLY A 60 1.34 -1.73 -10.51
CA GLY A 60 0.13 -2.48 -10.79
C GLY A 60 -1.04 -1.51 -10.97
N ASP A 61 -1.92 -1.43 -9.98
CA ASP A 61 -3.08 -0.54 -10.01
C ASP A 61 -2.76 0.92 -9.63
N ILE A 62 -1.54 1.17 -9.14
CA ILE A 62 -1.09 2.49 -8.72
C ILE A 62 -0.14 3.05 -9.77
N ASN A 63 -0.46 4.23 -10.28
CA ASN A 63 0.46 5.07 -11.05
C ASN A 63 0.92 6.22 -10.16
N ASN A 64 2.22 6.38 -9.99
CA ASN A 64 2.83 7.49 -9.28
C ASN A 64 3.64 8.32 -10.27
N GLU A 65 3.47 9.64 -10.21
CA GLU A 65 4.38 10.58 -10.82
C GLU A 65 5.30 11.13 -9.75
N THR A 66 6.60 10.90 -9.92
CA THR A 66 7.61 11.33 -8.97
C THR A 66 8.63 12.24 -9.65
N ARG A 67 9.16 13.21 -8.91
CA ARG A 67 10.18 14.14 -9.40
C ARG A 67 11.45 13.99 -8.60
N VAL A 68 12.59 13.91 -9.28
CA VAL A 68 13.91 13.95 -8.62
C VAL A 68 14.14 15.36 -8.08
N VAL A 69 14.21 15.47 -6.76
CA VAL A 69 14.47 16.73 -6.05
C VAL A 69 15.97 17.00 -5.98
N SER A 70 16.73 15.99 -5.59
CA SER A 70 18.19 16.05 -5.51
C SER A 70 18.78 14.68 -5.82
N CYS A 71 20.00 14.68 -6.35
CA CYS A 71 20.73 13.48 -6.70
C CYS A 71 22.22 13.70 -6.46
N GLU A 72 22.79 12.90 -5.57
CA GLU A 72 24.22 12.73 -5.35
C GLU A 72 24.56 11.28 -5.76
N PRO A 73 25.13 11.06 -6.97
CA PRO A 73 25.39 9.73 -7.49
C PRO A 73 26.08 8.80 -6.49
N MET A 74 25.60 7.56 -6.41
CA MET A 74 26.07 6.50 -5.50
C MET A 74 25.92 6.80 -3.99
N LYS A 75 25.26 7.90 -3.62
CA LYS A 75 25.20 8.35 -2.22
C LYS A 75 23.79 8.68 -1.77
N GLN A 76 23.06 9.50 -2.51
CA GLN A 76 21.72 9.91 -2.12
C GLN A 76 20.87 10.30 -3.32
N ILE A 77 19.59 9.91 -3.31
CA ILE A 77 18.57 10.47 -4.21
C ILE A 77 17.31 10.77 -3.41
N THR A 78 16.75 11.97 -3.60
CA THR A 78 15.48 12.38 -3.01
C THR A 78 14.46 12.57 -4.11
N LEU A 79 13.31 11.93 -3.92
CA LEU A 79 12.16 11.95 -4.80
C LEU A 79 11.00 12.67 -4.12
N SER A 80 10.22 13.42 -4.89
CA SER A 80 8.95 14.01 -4.47
C SER A 80 7.83 13.22 -5.11
N ASP A 81 7.11 12.45 -4.31
CA ASP A 81 6.07 11.53 -4.76
C ASP A 81 4.68 12.14 -4.58
N ARG A 82 3.80 11.83 -5.53
CA ARG A 82 2.38 12.19 -5.47
C ARG A 82 1.54 10.94 -5.64
N TYR A 83 0.93 10.52 -4.54
CA TYR A 83 -0.03 9.41 -4.53
C TYR A 83 -1.46 9.96 -4.50
N GLU A 84 -2.34 9.28 -5.21
CA GLU A 84 -3.76 9.59 -5.23
C GLU A 84 -4.54 8.34 -4.81
N SER A 85 -5.53 8.55 -3.95
CA SER A 85 -6.52 7.54 -3.58
C SER A 85 -7.90 8.13 -3.81
N MET A 86 -8.84 7.31 -4.29
CA MET A 86 -10.22 7.72 -4.42
C MET A 86 -11.03 7.04 -3.32
N ASP A 87 -11.68 7.84 -2.50
CA ASP A 87 -12.63 7.38 -1.50
C ASP A 87 -13.87 6.78 -2.22
N PRO A 88 -14.67 5.92 -1.57
CA PRO A 88 -15.86 5.32 -2.18
C PRO A 88 -16.87 6.36 -2.61
N ASP A 89 -16.87 7.51 -1.93
CA ASP A 89 -17.74 8.62 -2.25
C ASP A 89 -17.30 9.44 -3.49
N GLY A 90 -16.24 8.98 -4.14
CA GLY A 90 -15.62 9.58 -5.33
C GLY A 90 -14.69 10.75 -5.01
N GLN A 91 -14.45 11.08 -3.73
CA GLN A 91 -13.50 12.13 -3.38
C GLN A 91 -12.06 11.66 -3.63
N LEU A 92 -11.25 12.52 -4.23
CA LEU A 92 -9.84 12.25 -4.47
C LEU A 92 -9.01 12.79 -3.30
N GLN A 93 -8.32 11.89 -2.60
CA GLN A 93 -7.31 12.22 -1.61
C GLN A 93 -5.93 12.23 -2.26
N GLN A 94 -5.15 13.27 -1.99
CA GLN A 94 -3.77 13.40 -2.47
C GLN A 94 -2.80 13.35 -1.30
N TYR A 95 -1.77 12.50 -1.45
CA TYR A 95 -0.69 12.36 -0.49
C TYR A 95 0.63 12.77 -1.14
N LEU A 96 1.25 13.81 -0.58
CA LEU A 96 2.53 14.33 -1.02
C LEU A 96 3.58 13.93 0.02
N VAL A 97 4.57 13.15 -0.41
CA VAL A 97 5.67 12.71 0.46
C VAL A 97 7.00 12.84 -0.27
N GLN A 98 8.08 12.87 0.50
CA GLN A 98 9.43 12.80 -0.03
C GLN A 98 10.07 11.47 0.34
N THR A 99 10.50 10.71 -0.66
CA THR A 99 11.25 9.47 -0.47
C THR A 99 12.73 9.74 -0.69
N THR A 100 13.57 9.49 0.31
CA THR A 100 15.02 9.66 0.23
C THR A 100 15.72 8.33 0.44
N TYR A 101 16.53 7.93 -0.54
CA TYR A 101 17.45 6.80 -0.43
C TYR A 101 18.84 7.33 -0.08
N ARG A 102 19.49 6.75 0.93
CA ARG A 102 20.89 7.03 1.29
C ARG A 102 21.68 5.74 1.28
N LEU A 103 22.82 5.75 0.59
CA LEU A 103 23.70 4.61 0.45
C LEU A 103 25.06 4.89 1.10
N SER A 104 25.59 3.87 1.78
CA SER A 104 26.98 3.87 2.27
C SER A 104 27.58 2.47 2.18
N GLN A 105 28.83 2.39 1.74
CA GLN A 105 29.58 1.13 1.75
C GLN A 105 30.00 0.81 3.20
N GLU A 106 29.65 -0.38 3.69
CA GLU A 106 29.98 -0.88 5.03
C GLU A 106 30.55 -2.30 4.93
N GLY A 107 31.88 -2.39 4.76
CA GLY A 107 32.56 -3.67 4.54
C GLY A 107 32.07 -4.33 3.24
N PRO A 108 31.64 -5.61 3.26
CA PRO A 108 31.10 -6.27 2.06
C PRO A 108 29.66 -5.87 1.72
N PHE A 109 29.00 -5.11 2.61
CA PHE A 109 27.60 -4.73 2.43
C PHE A 109 27.47 -3.27 2.00
N VAL A 110 26.43 -2.98 1.23
CA VAL A 110 25.91 -1.64 1.03
C VAL A 110 24.77 -1.44 2.01
N LYS A 111 24.90 -0.46 2.90
CA LYS A 111 23.80 0.00 3.73
C LYS A 111 22.90 0.89 2.89
N LEU A 112 21.62 0.55 2.83
CA LEU A 112 20.56 1.37 2.25
C LEU A 112 19.63 1.83 3.36
N GLU A 113 19.54 3.14 3.55
CA GLU A 113 18.52 3.80 4.36
C GLU A 113 17.47 4.44 3.44
N LEU A 114 16.21 4.08 3.65
CA LEU A 114 15.05 4.66 2.98
C LEU A 114 14.23 5.45 4.00
N GLU A 115 14.18 6.76 3.83
CA GLU A 115 13.32 7.66 4.60
C GLU A 115 12.15 8.09 3.73
N VAL A 116 10.93 8.01 4.26
CA VAL A 116 9.76 8.67 3.67
C VAL A 116 9.26 9.69 4.66
N ALA A 117 9.16 10.96 4.26
CA ALA A 117 8.72 12.06 5.11
C ALA A 117 7.59 12.86 4.46
N GLY A 118 6.84 13.60 5.28
CA GLY A 118 5.73 14.46 4.83
C GLY A 118 4.34 13.88 5.09
N PHE A 119 4.22 12.85 5.92
CA PHE A 119 2.93 12.30 6.29
C PHE A 119 2.10 13.34 7.07
N GLN A 120 0.85 13.50 6.67
CA GLN A 120 -0.07 14.43 7.33
C GLN A 120 -0.44 13.93 8.73
N PRO A 121 -0.58 14.81 9.73
CA PRO A 121 -1.01 14.45 11.08
C PRO A 121 -2.54 14.25 11.16
N THR A 122 -3.11 13.54 10.19
CA THR A 122 -4.54 13.21 10.10
C THR A 122 -4.70 11.69 10.17
N THR A 123 -5.91 11.22 10.45
CA THR A 123 -6.20 9.78 10.45
C THR A 123 -5.91 9.14 9.08
N HIS A 124 -6.23 9.82 7.98
CA HIS A 124 -5.86 9.36 6.62
C HIS A 124 -4.35 9.43 6.36
N GLY A 125 -3.65 10.44 6.89
CA GLY A 125 -2.19 10.51 6.81
C GLY A 125 -1.49 9.39 7.59
N GLN A 126 -2.04 9.01 8.76
CA GLN A 126 -1.59 7.84 9.51
C GLN A 126 -1.82 6.55 8.74
N TRP A 127 -3.03 6.32 8.20
CA TRP A 127 -3.33 5.17 7.35
C TRP A 127 -2.33 5.06 6.19
N PHE A 128 -2.12 6.17 5.48
CA PHE A 128 -1.20 6.21 4.35
C PHE A 128 0.23 5.84 4.78
N ARG A 129 0.70 6.38 5.91
CA ARG A 129 2.00 6.04 6.50
C ARG A 129 2.11 4.54 6.84
N GLU A 130 1.13 3.99 7.54
CA GLU A 130 1.16 2.58 7.97
C GLU A 130 1.14 1.62 6.77
N CYS A 131 0.34 1.94 5.75
CA CYS A 131 0.27 1.22 4.48
C CYS A 131 1.62 1.29 3.74
N LEU A 132 2.16 2.50 3.58
CA LEU A 132 3.39 2.73 2.82
C LEU A 132 4.62 2.15 3.53
N GLU A 133 4.69 2.23 4.86
CA GLU A 133 5.76 1.62 5.67
C GLU A 133 5.79 0.08 5.46
N MET A 134 4.64 -0.56 5.46
CA MET A 134 4.53 -2.00 5.20
C MET A 134 4.92 -2.33 3.75
N GLY A 135 4.44 -1.56 2.78
CA GLY A 135 4.80 -1.70 1.37
C GLY A 135 6.32 -1.63 1.17
N TRP A 136 6.96 -0.58 1.69
CA TRP A 136 8.41 -0.40 1.58
C TRP A 136 9.20 -1.53 2.21
N ARG A 137 8.78 -2.07 3.37
CA ARG A 137 9.47 -3.22 3.95
C ARG A 137 9.48 -4.42 3.01
N ARG A 138 8.34 -4.74 2.41
CA ARG A 138 8.23 -5.85 1.45
C ARG A 138 9.06 -5.56 0.20
N SER A 139 9.01 -4.34 -0.32
CA SER A 139 9.83 -3.95 -1.47
C SER A 139 11.33 -4.05 -1.18
N LEU A 140 11.80 -3.63 0.01
CA LEU A 140 13.20 -3.74 0.38
C LEU A 140 13.63 -5.20 0.65
N MET A 141 12.73 -6.04 1.16
CA MET A 141 12.96 -7.49 1.21
C MET A 141 13.11 -8.07 -0.20
N ASN A 142 12.27 -7.63 -1.14
CA ASN A 142 12.39 -8.07 -2.53
C ASN A 142 13.68 -7.58 -3.18
N LEU A 143 14.07 -6.32 -2.95
CA LEU A 143 15.34 -5.78 -3.43
C LEU A 143 16.51 -6.65 -2.97
N LYS A 144 16.53 -7.01 -1.68
CA LYS A 144 17.56 -7.89 -1.13
C LYS A 144 17.57 -9.25 -1.81
N SER A 145 16.40 -9.87 -1.98
CA SER A 145 16.25 -11.15 -2.69
C SER A 145 16.76 -11.10 -4.13
N VAL A 146 16.38 -10.07 -4.89
CA VAL A 146 16.81 -9.89 -6.28
C VAL A 146 18.31 -9.70 -6.38
N LEU A 147 18.89 -8.89 -5.49
CA LEU A 147 20.31 -8.55 -5.54
C LEU A 147 21.22 -9.68 -5.09
N GLU A 148 20.81 -10.46 -4.08
CA GLU A 148 21.67 -11.47 -3.46
C GLU A 148 21.41 -12.87 -4.02
N LEU A 149 20.18 -13.15 -4.46
CA LEU A 149 19.75 -14.48 -4.89
C LEU A 149 19.26 -14.52 -6.34
N GLY A 150 19.03 -13.37 -6.97
CA GLY A 150 18.42 -13.29 -8.30
C GLY A 150 16.94 -13.67 -8.33
N LEU A 151 16.27 -13.68 -7.17
CA LEU A 151 14.87 -14.08 -7.03
C LEU A 151 13.97 -12.86 -6.86
N ASP A 152 13.05 -12.67 -7.80
CA ASP A 152 11.97 -11.67 -7.70
C ASP A 152 10.75 -12.30 -7.03
N LEU A 153 10.49 -11.87 -5.79
CA LEU A 153 9.45 -12.36 -4.89
C LEU A 153 8.25 -11.40 -4.78
N ARG A 154 8.07 -10.48 -5.75
CA ARG A 154 6.95 -9.52 -5.67
C ARG A 154 5.61 -10.22 -5.54
N THR A 155 5.38 -11.27 -6.31
CA THR A 155 4.10 -12.00 -6.25
C THR A 155 3.90 -12.57 -4.84
N GLU A 156 4.87 -13.26 -4.29
CA GLU A 156 4.78 -13.92 -2.98
C GLU A 156 4.65 -12.93 -1.83
N LEU A 157 5.36 -11.79 -1.91
CA LEU A 157 5.36 -10.78 -0.84
C LEU A 157 4.09 -9.94 -0.81
N PHE A 158 3.36 -9.84 -1.92
CA PHE A 158 2.17 -8.99 -2.05
C PHE A 158 0.89 -9.75 -2.36
N SER A 159 0.93 -11.04 -2.71
CA SER A 159 -0.24 -11.91 -2.76
C SER A 159 -0.59 -12.40 -1.36
N PHE A 160 -1.37 -11.61 -0.62
CA PHE A 160 -1.87 -11.98 0.70
C PHE A 160 -3.38 -11.82 0.78
N PRO A 161 -4.07 -12.64 1.60
CA PRO A 161 -5.50 -12.53 1.84
C PRO A 161 -5.92 -11.15 2.31
N ARG A 162 -7.16 -10.78 1.98
CA ARG A 162 -7.79 -9.51 2.34
C ARG A 162 -9.23 -9.75 2.78
N MET A 163 -9.77 -8.79 3.53
CA MET A 163 -11.19 -8.75 3.90
C MET A 163 -11.95 -7.56 3.31
N GLY A 164 -11.28 -6.72 2.50
CA GLY A 164 -11.90 -5.56 1.84
C GLY A 164 -12.23 -4.41 2.80
N VAL A 165 -11.22 -3.95 3.52
CA VAL A 165 -11.33 -2.79 4.42
C VAL A 165 -10.19 -1.81 4.20
N VAL A 166 -10.46 -0.54 4.52
CA VAL A 166 -9.44 0.48 4.77
C VAL A 166 -9.38 0.66 6.28
N ASN A 167 -8.22 0.44 6.89
CA ASN A 167 -8.07 0.49 8.34
C ASN A 167 -6.75 1.10 8.78
N CYS A 168 -6.75 1.73 9.95
CA CYS A 168 -5.54 2.24 10.60
C CYS A 168 -5.49 1.80 12.07
N THR A 169 -4.32 1.88 12.68
CA THR A 169 -4.21 1.71 14.15
C THR A 169 -5.02 2.79 14.86
N VAL A 170 -5.76 2.43 15.92
CA VAL A 170 -6.51 3.41 16.74
C VAL A 170 -5.56 4.50 17.25
N ASN A 171 -5.91 5.77 17.00
CA ASN A 171 -5.24 6.94 17.58
C ASN A 171 -6.14 7.66 18.60
N GLU A 172 -5.70 8.81 19.09
CA GLU A 172 -6.43 9.62 20.08
C GLU A 172 -7.83 10.07 19.61
N GLU A 173 -8.00 10.35 18.32
CA GLU A 173 -9.28 10.73 17.72
C GLU A 173 -10.28 9.57 17.81
N GLN A 174 -9.93 8.41 17.24
CA GLN A 174 -10.79 7.22 17.27
C GLN A 174 -10.99 6.68 18.69
N SER A 175 -10.02 6.89 19.58
CA SER A 175 -10.15 6.47 20.97
C SER A 175 -11.28 7.18 21.68
N ARG A 176 -11.44 8.50 21.46
CA ARG A 176 -12.57 9.28 22.00
C ARG A 176 -13.92 8.84 21.44
N GLU A 177 -13.96 8.43 20.17
CA GLU A 177 -15.18 7.98 19.50
C GLU A 177 -15.62 6.57 19.95
N THR A 178 -14.66 5.65 20.06
CA THR A 178 -14.96 4.22 20.20
C THR A 178 -14.77 3.68 21.63
N GLY A 179 -14.07 4.43 22.49
CA GLY A 179 -13.66 4.00 23.82
C GLY A 179 -12.48 3.02 23.83
N VAL A 180 -11.91 2.67 22.67
CA VAL A 180 -10.74 1.79 22.57
C VAL A 180 -9.47 2.61 22.74
N SER A 181 -8.53 2.17 23.59
CA SER A 181 -7.29 2.93 23.83
C SER A 181 -6.42 3.04 22.57
N PRO A 182 -5.63 4.13 22.42
CA PRO A 182 -4.68 4.25 21.32
C PRO A 182 -3.74 3.04 21.22
N GLY A 183 -3.48 2.57 20.01
CA GLY A 183 -2.63 1.40 19.76
C GLY A 183 -3.23 0.06 20.19
N GLN A 184 -4.54 -0.02 20.46
CA GLN A 184 -5.23 -1.24 20.90
C GLN A 184 -6.35 -1.67 19.93
N GLY A 185 -6.08 -1.65 18.64
CA GLY A 185 -7.00 -2.14 17.63
C GLY A 185 -6.78 -1.53 16.25
N ASN A 186 -7.63 -1.96 15.33
CA ASN A 186 -7.64 -1.51 13.94
C ASN A 186 -8.99 -0.88 13.64
N TYR A 187 -9.00 0.45 13.57
CA TYR A 187 -10.20 1.21 13.24
C TYR A 187 -10.51 1.08 11.76
N LEU A 188 -11.74 0.71 11.43
CA LEU A 188 -12.22 0.61 10.06
C LEU A 188 -12.64 1.99 9.57
N LEU A 189 -11.78 2.61 8.76
CA LEU A 189 -12.07 3.84 8.03
C LEU A 189 -13.15 3.59 7.00
N GLU A 190 -13.13 2.39 6.41
CA GLU A 190 -14.01 2.01 5.33
C GLU A 190 -14.16 0.49 5.22
N VAL A 191 -15.31 0.06 4.72
CA VAL A 191 -15.61 -1.32 4.36
C VAL A 191 -16.16 -1.31 2.95
N PHE A 192 -15.49 -2.00 2.02
CA PHE A 192 -15.88 -1.98 0.61
C PHE A 192 -17.20 -2.75 0.43
N PRO A 193 -18.19 -2.21 -0.30
CA PRO A 193 -19.45 -2.92 -0.57
C PRO A 193 -19.24 -4.27 -1.24
N GLY A 194 -19.95 -5.30 -0.80
CA GLY A 194 -19.85 -6.67 -1.31
C GLY A 194 -18.59 -7.43 -0.89
N SER A 195 -17.66 -6.79 -0.17
CA SER A 195 -16.45 -7.42 0.34
C SER A 195 -16.74 -8.47 1.43
N PRO A 196 -15.77 -9.35 1.75
CA PRO A 196 -15.93 -10.30 2.85
C PRO A 196 -16.25 -9.64 4.21
N ALA A 197 -15.70 -8.47 4.50
CA ALA A 197 -16.01 -7.71 5.71
C ALA A 197 -17.45 -7.18 5.70
N ASP A 198 -17.93 -6.66 4.58
CA ASP A 198 -19.31 -6.18 4.41
C ASP A 198 -20.32 -7.34 4.58
N GLN A 199 -20.06 -8.48 3.93
CA GLN A 199 -20.86 -9.70 4.07
C GLN A 199 -20.90 -10.23 5.51
N ALA A 200 -19.84 -9.99 6.29
CA ALA A 200 -19.77 -10.32 7.71
C ALA A 200 -20.44 -9.28 8.63
N GLY A 201 -21.01 -8.21 8.06
CA GLY A 201 -21.73 -7.15 8.77
C GLY A 201 -20.83 -6.13 9.48
N LEU A 202 -19.53 -6.10 9.14
CA LEU A 202 -18.62 -5.06 9.60
C LEU A 202 -18.93 -3.74 8.88
N ARG A 203 -18.64 -2.62 9.55
CA ARG A 203 -18.98 -1.28 9.07
C ARG A 203 -17.86 -0.31 9.40
N LYS A 204 -17.85 0.83 8.70
CA LYS A 204 -17.07 2.00 9.10
C LYS A 204 -17.34 2.32 10.58
N GLY A 205 -16.29 2.63 11.33
CA GLY A 205 -16.36 2.93 12.76
C GLY A 205 -16.07 1.73 13.67
N ASP A 206 -16.12 0.50 13.16
CA ASP A 206 -15.75 -0.67 13.95
C ASP A 206 -14.26 -0.68 14.27
N VAL A 207 -13.90 -1.23 15.43
CA VAL A 207 -12.49 -1.47 15.80
C VAL A 207 -12.22 -2.96 15.94
N ILE A 208 -11.44 -3.53 15.02
CA ILE A 208 -11.01 -4.93 15.09
C ILE A 208 -9.88 -5.06 16.12
N VAL A 209 -10.07 -5.94 17.12
CA VAL A 209 -9.12 -6.14 18.22
C VAL A 209 -8.49 -7.53 18.23
N ALA A 210 -9.11 -8.52 17.57
CA ALA A 210 -8.52 -9.84 17.35
C ALA A 210 -9.10 -10.55 16.12
N ILE A 211 -8.32 -11.46 15.56
CA ILE A 211 -8.72 -12.36 14.46
C ILE A 211 -8.27 -13.78 14.82
N GLY A 212 -9.20 -14.72 14.90
CA GLY A 212 -8.96 -16.03 15.51
C GLY A 212 -8.51 -15.86 16.96
N ASP A 213 -7.46 -16.59 17.34
CA ASP A 213 -6.85 -16.50 18.67
C ASP A 213 -5.78 -15.40 18.77
N ALA A 214 -5.53 -14.65 17.70
CA ALA A 214 -4.46 -13.66 17.62
C ALA A 214 -4.99 -12.24 17.87
N PRO A 215 -4.48 -11.52 18.89
CA PRO A 215 -4.75 -10.10 19.05
C PRO A 215 -4.20 -9.29 17.87
N THR A 216 -4.90 -8.24 17.48
CA THR A 216 -4.48 -7.31 16.42
C THR A 216 -4.47 -5.89 16.96
N ARG A 217 -3.38 -5.52 17.66
CA ARG A 217 -3.29 -4.23 18.36
C ARG A 217 -3.04 -3.03 17.44
N ASN A 218 -2.42 -3.28 16.30
CA ASN A 218 -2.04 -2.26 15.32
C ASN A 218 -2.14 -2.80 13.90
N TYR A 219 -2.00 -1.90 12.92
CA TYR A 219 -2.06 -2.21 11.50
C TYR A 219 -1.11 -3.34 11.07
N ARG A 220 0.11 -3.35 11.61
CA ARG A 220 1.11 -4.38 11.28
C ARG A 220 0.68 -5.76 11.79
N GLU A 221 0.21 -5.85 13.02
CA GLU A 221 -0.31 -7.09 13.59
C GLU A 221 -1.53 -7.58 12.81
N PHE A 222 -2.43 -6.67 12.42
CA PHE A 222 -3.57 -7.00 11.58
C PHE A 222 -3.15 -7.63 10.26
N VAL A 223 -2.29 -6.96 9.48
CA VAL A 223 -1.85 -7.50 8.18
C VAL A 223 -1.11 -8.83 8.36
N ARG A 224 -0.24 -8.95 9.37
CA ARG A 224 0.47 -10.20 9.66
C ARG A 224 -0.51 -11.34 9.96
N THR A 225 -1.48 -11.10 10.84
CA THR A 225 -2.47 -12.10 11.24
C THR A 225 -3.32 -12.52 10.05
N VAL A 226 -3.85 -11.57 9.27
CA VAL A 226 -4.59 -11.86 8.03
C VAL A 226 -3.73 -12.69 7.08
N SER A 227 -2.47 -12.34 6.87
CA SER A 227 -1.55 -13.06 5.99
C SER A 227 -1.37 -14.55 6.36
N THR A 228 -1.52 -14.92 7.63
CA THR A 228 -1.43 -16.34 8.06
C THR A 228 -2.58 -17.21 7.54
N TYR A 229 -3.61 -16.61 6.97
CA TYR A 229 -4.73 -17.29 6.32
C TYR A 229 -4.55 -17.49 4.82
N TYR A 230 -3.37 -17.16 4.26
CA TYR A 230 -3.08 -17.42 2.85
C TYR A 230 -3.27 -18.91 2.50
N GLY A 231 -3.94 -19.18 1.38
CA GLY A 231 -4.29 -20.53 0.93
C GLY A 231 -5.35 -21.24 1.78
N LYS A 232 -5.86 -20.63 2.86
CA LYS A 232 -6.87 -21.24 3.74
C LYS A 232 -8.26 -20.75 3.34
N LYS A 233 -9.21 -21.68 3.12
CA LYS A 233 -10.64 -21.36 2.97
C LYS A 233 -11.35 -21.10 4.32
N ALA A 234 -10.60 -20.61 5.31
CA ALA A 234 -11.10 -20.43 6.67
C ALA A 234 -11.91 -19.14 6.81
N LYS A 235 -12.86 -19.14 7.74
CA LYS A 235 -13.61 -17.96 8.18
C LYS A 235 -13.39 -17.76 9.68
N PRO A 236 -12.21 -17.24 10.10
CA PRO A 236 -11.94 -17.11 11.52
C PRO A 236 -12.90 -16.12 12.20
N PRO A 237 -13.16 -16.29 13.51
CA PRO A 237 -13.87 -15.30 14.29
C PRO A 237 -13.06 -14.00 14.33
N VAL A 238 -13.75 -12.87 14.22
CA VAL A 238 -13.20 -11.52 14.30
C VAL A 238 -13.88 -10.82 15.46
N LEU A 239 -13.10 -10.54 16.50
CA LEU A 239 -13.53 -9.78 17.65
C LEU A 239 -13.37 -8.29 17.35
N TYR A 240 -14.46 -7.53 17.46
CA TYR A 240 -14.48 -6.10 17.19
C TYR A 240 -15.28 -5.32 18.23
N VAL A 241 -15.07 -4.01 18.29
CA VAL A 241 -15.80 -3.07 19.14
C VAL A 241 -16.68 -2.17 18.27
N ARG A 242 -17.95 -2.07 18.63
CA ARG A 242 -18.93 -1.13 18.05
C ARG A 242 -19.75 -0.53 19.18
N ASP A 243 -19.90 0.79 19.22
CA ASP A 243 -20.65 1.51 20.27
C ASP A 243 -20.21 1.11 21.70
N GLY A 244 -18.90 0.92 21.90
CA GLY A 244 -18.30 0.51 23.17
C GLY A 244 -18.55 -0.95 23.58
N ARG A 245 -19.21 -1.76 22.75
CA ARG A 245 -19.51 -3.17 23.02
C ARG A 245 -18.62 -4.09 22.19
N LYS A 246 -18.11 -5.15 22.81
CA LYS A 246 -17.39 -6.23 22.11
C LYS A 246 -18.40 -7.14 21.40
N LEU A 247 -18.19 -7.34 20.11
CA LEU A 247 -18.99 -8.16 19.22
C LEU A 247 -18.06 -9.13 18.48
N ASN A 248 -18.64 -10.20 17.94
CA ASN A 248 -17.90 -11.20 17.18
C ASN A 248 -18.64 -11.52 15.89
N THR A 249 -17.90 -11.73 14.81
CA THR A 249 -18.42 -12.19 13.50
C THR A 249 -17.42 -13.13 12.84
N GLU A 250 -17.83 -13.89 11.82
CA GLU A 250 -16.92 -14.72 11.04
C GLU A 250 -16.64 -14.05 9.70
N VAL A 251 -15.36 -13.87 9.36
CA VAL A 251 -14.96 -13.17 8.13
C VAL A 251 -14.20 -14.14 7.24
N ALA A 252 -14.65 -14.29 5.99
CA ALA A 252 -13.85 -14.96 4.98
C ALA A 252 -12.69 -14.05 4.53
N PHE A 253 -11.58 -14.65 4.12
CA PHE A 253 -10.54 -13.90 3.41
C PHE A 253 -10.51 -14.27 1.94
N SER A 254 -10.42 -13.26 1.08
CA SER A 254 -10.21 -13.44 -0.34
C SER A 254 -8.77 -13.11 -0.70
N ILE A 255 -8.18 -13.93 -1.56
CA ILE A 255 -7.02 -13.55 -2.36
C ILE A 255 -7.65 -13.06 -3.67
N GLU A 256 -8.39 -11.95 -3.61
CA GLU A 256 -8.77 -11.34 -4.87
C GLU A 256 -7.53 -10.69 -5.47
N ASP A 257 -7.13 -11.17 -6.65
CA ASP A 257 -5.98 -10.71 -7.45
C ASP A 257 -6.05 -9.21 -7.83
N THR A 258 -7.19 -8.58 -7.55
CA THR A 258 -7.58 -7.24 -7.97
C THR A 258 -7.06 -6.12 -7.08
N PHE A 259 -6.43 -6.41 -5.93
CA PHE A 259 -6.08 -5.36 -4.96
C PHE A 259 -4.57 -5.06 -4.88
N THR A 260 -3.70 -5.87 -5.49
CA THR A 260 -2.22 -5.69 -5.42
C THR A 260 -1.57 -5.46 -6.77
N GLY A 261 -2.32 -5.69 -7.86
CA GLY A 261 -1.76 -5.75 -9.21
C GLY A 261 -0.74 -6.87 -9.46
N LEU A 262 -0.53 -7.79 -8.51
CA LEU A 262 0.46 -8.89 -8.57
C LEU A 262 -0.26 -10.24 -8.74
N ILE A 263 0.19 -11.04 -9.72
CA ILE A 263 -0.43 -12.30 -10.15
C ILE A 263 0.63 -13.40 -10.21
N ASP A 264 0.19 -14.61 -9.88
CA ASP A 264 0.91 -15.87 -10.01
C ASP A 264 1.26 -16.18 -11.48
N ILE A 265 2.53 -16.45 -11.78
CA ILE A 265 3.07 -16.49 -13.15
C ILE A 265 2.74 -17.83 -13.84
N GLU A 266 2.18 -18.81 -13.14
CA GLU A 266 2.10 -20.18 -13.65
C GLU A 266 0.97 -20.44 -14.67
N GLU A 267 -0.08 -19.60 -14.78
CA GLU A 267 -1.26 -19.99 -15.59
C GLU A 267 -1.79 -18.99 -16.64
N THR A 268 -1.23 -17.78 -16.82
CA THR A 268 -1.81 -16.81 -17.78
C THR A 268 -0.77 -16.14 -18.68
N SER A 269 -1.03 -16.10 -20.00
CA SER A 269 -0.14 -15.42 -20.94
C SER A 269 -0.12 -13.90 -20.70
N PHE A 270 1.07 -13.30 -20.82
CA PHE A 270 1.33 -11.87 -20.55
C PHE A 270 0.39 -10.94 -21.34
N GLU A 271 0.00 -11.32 -22.56
CA GLU A 271 -0.93 -10.55 -23.40
C GLU A 271 -2.39 -10.69 -22.98
N ALA A 272 -2.82 -11.88 -22.53
CA ALA A 272 -4.17 -12.09 -22.04
C ALA A 272 -4.41 -11.30 -20.76
N GLU A 273 -3.43 -11.30 -19.86
CA GLU A 273 -3.51 -10.55 -18.61
C GLU A 273 -3.40 -9.04 -18.84
N ARG A 274 -2.55 -8.59 -19.77
CA ARG A 274 -2.52 -7.19 -20.21
C ARG A 274 -3.87 -6.73 -20.77
N ARG A 275 -4.54 -7.55 -21.61
CA ARG A 275 -5.88 -7.23 -22.13
C ARG A 275 -6.93 -7.20 -21.02
N LYS A 276 -6.90 -8.16 -20.09
CA LYS A 276 -7.78 -8.19 -18.92
C LYS A 276 -7.58 -6.96 -18.04
N ARG A 277 -6.34 -6.51 -17.85
CA ARG A 277 -5.97 -5.27 -17.15
C ARG A 277 -6.39 -4.01 -17.89
N GLU A 278 -6.20 -3.92 -19.21
CA GLU A 278 -6.71 -2.80 -19.99
C GLU A 278 -8.25 -2.73 -19.92
N LEU A 279 -8.92 -3.88 -19.83
CA LEU A 279 -10.37 -3.96 -19.67
C LEU A 279 -10.83 -3.60 -18.25
N LEU A 280 -10.14 -4.08 -17.21
CA LEU A 280 -10.41 -3.76 -15.81
C LEU A 280 -10.06 -2.31 -15.47
N ALA A 281 -8.95 -1.78 -16.00
CA ALA A 281 -8.60 -0.37 -15.89
C ALA A 281 -9.65 0.49 -16.60
N ARG A 282 -10.10 0.12 -17.81
CA ARG A 282 -11.24 0.77 -18.47
C ARG A 282 -12.53 0.64 -17.67
N GLN A 283 -12.80 -0.50 -17.05
CA GLN A 283 -13.96 -0.71 -16.19
C GLN A 283 -13.85 0.06 -14.86
N ARG A 284 -12.65 0.33 -14.36
CA ARG A 284 -12.38 1.12 -13.14
C ARG A 284 -12.41 2.62 -13.41
N SER A 285 -11.86 3.05 -14.55
CA SER A 285 -12.06 4.38 -15.11
C SER A 285 -13.54 4.61 -15.45
N ALA A 286 -14.22 3.58 -15.94
CA ALA A 286 -15.66 3.58 -16.18
C ALA A 286 -16.50 3.30 -14.93
N SER A 287 -15.95 2.80 -13.82
CA SER A 287 -16.68 2.68 -12.54
C SER A 287 -16.62 3.98 -11.76
N GLY A 288 -15.61 4.81 -11.99
CA GLY A 288 -15.72 6.26 -11.77
C GLY A 288 -16.81 6.92 -12.63
N GLN A 289 -17.34 6.22 -13.64
CA GLN A 289 -18.48 6.61 -14.47
C GLN A 289 -19.79 5.92 -14.00
N MET A 290 -19.76 4.65 -13.54
CA MET A 290 -20.89 4.02 -12.84
C MET A 290 -21.28 4.80 -11.58
N TRP A 291 -20.30 5.39 -10.89
CA TRP A 291 -20.53 6.27 -9.75
C TRP A 291 -21.01 7.69 -10.13
N LYS A 292 -20.82 8.10 -11.39
CA LYS A 292 -21.43 9.32 -11.94
C LYS A 292 -22.90 9.07 -12.30
N ASP A 293 -23.22 7.91 -12.86
CA ASP A 293 -24.58 7.58 -13.28
C ASP A 293 -25.54 7.40 -12.09
N SER A 294 -25.06 6.92 -10.94
CA SER A 294 -25.87 6.79 -9.73
C SER A 294 -26.14 8.11 -8.99
N LYS A 295 -25.37 9.18 -9.26
CA LYS A 295 -25.61 10.53 -8.68
C LYS A 295 -26.41 11.45 -9.60
N GLN A 296 -26.51 11.16 -10.91
CA GLN A 296 -27.35 11.93 -11.82
C GLN A 296 -28.83 11.50 -11.84
N SER A 297 -29.17 10.28 -11.39
CA SER A 297 -30.57 9.84 -11.30
C SER A 297 -31.27 10.21 -9.98
N ALA A 298 -30.57 10.77 -8.99
CA ALA A 298 -31.13 11.11 -7.68
C ALA A 298 -31.36 12.62 -7.46
N ALA A 299 -31.01 13.46 -8.44
CA ALA A 299 -31.19 14.92 -8.40
C ALA A 299 -32.24 15.44 -9.38
N ALA A 300 -33.05 14.56 -9.99
CA ALA A 300 -34.09 14.94 -10.97
C ALA A 300 -35.54 14.76 -10.48
N ASP A 301 -35.78 14.29 -9.24
CA ASP A 301 -37.13 13.99 -8.74
C ASP A 301 -37.64 14.92 -7.62
N HIS A 302 -37.00 16.08 -7.40
CA HIS A 302 -37.53 17.11 -6.50
C HIS A 302 -37.35 18.52 -7.09
N GLU A 303 -38.03 18.77 -8.20
CA GLU A 303 -38.46 20.13 -8.60
C GLU A 303 -39.62 20.03 -9.60
N SER A 304 -40.80 19.64 -9.09
CA SER A 304 -42.09 19.94 -9.72
C SER A 304 -43.21 19.77 -8.70
N ASP A 305 -43.51 20.85 -7.99
CA ASP A 305 -44.86 21.22 -7.52
C ASP A 305 -45.03 22.74 -7.71
#